data_AF-A0A971WGP4-F1
#
_entry.id   AF-A0A971WGP4-F1
#
_cell.length_a   1.000
_cell.length_b   1.000
_cell.length_c   1.000
_cell.angle_alpha   90.00
_cell.angle_beta   90.00
_cell.angle_gamma   90.00
#
_symmetry.space_group_name_H-M   'P 1'
#
loop_
_entity.id
_entity.type
_entity.pdbx_description
1 polymer ?
#
loop_
_entity_poly.entity_id
_entity_poly.type
_entity_poly.pdbx_seq_one_letter_code
_entity_poly.pdbx_strand_id
1 'polypeptide(L)' 'MEQIYHIKFEHNEKGKSLRRIAQETGFNFRTVQKYVEMEDFNVRKKKLLSTSYVNAL' A
#
# COMPACT_ATOMS: atom_id res chain seq x y z
N MET A 1 3.99 6.92 -1.60
CA MET A 1 3.32 6.25 -2.73
C MET A 1 4.33 5.47 -3.57
N GLU A 2 5.46 6.06 -3.94
CA GLU A 2 6.52 5.38 -4.72
C GLU A 2 6.97 4.03 -4.13
N GLN A 3 7.24 3.96 -2.83
CA GLN A 3 7.66 2.72 -2.15
C GLN A 3 6.64 1.58 -2.29
N ILE A 4 5.35 1.92 -2.32
CA ILE A 4 4.27 0.94 -2.43
C ILE A 4 4.23 0.36 -3.84
N TYR A 5 4.35 1.22 -4.86
CA TYR A 5 4.45 0.79 -6.25
C TYR A 5 5.70 -0.03 -6.50
N HIS A 6 6.84 0.37 -5.93
CA HIS A 6 8.09 -0.39 -6.02
C HIS A 6 7.93 -1.80 -5.44
N ILE A 7 7.38 -1.94 -4.23
CA ILE A 7 7.16 -3.24 -3.58
C ILE A 7 6.23 -4.14 -4.42
N LYS A 8 5.14 -3.58 -4.97
CA LYS A 8 4.25 -4.34 -5.86
C LYS A 8 4.93 -4.76 -7.16
N PHE A 9 5.71 -3.88 -7.76
CA PHE A 9 6.46 -4.19 -8.98
C PHE A 9 7.46 -5.32 -8.76
N GLU A 10 8.22 -5.29 -7.66
CA GLU A 10 9.16 -6.35 -7.30
C GLU A 10 8.47 -7.71 -7.07
N HIS A 11 7.24 -7.70 -6.55
CA HIS A 11 6.47 -8.93 -6.37
C HIS A 11 5.83 -9.42 -7.68
N ASN A 12 5.03 -8.58 -8.34
CA ASN A 12 4.17 -8.98 -9.46
C ASN A 12 4.97 -9.17 -10.76
N GLU A 13 5.88 -8.26 -11.06
CA GLU A 13 6.60 -8.26 -12.34
C GLU A 13 7.91 -9.06 -12.26
N LYS A 14 8.56 -9.03 -11.09
CA LYS A 14 9.85 -9.73 -10.88
C LYS A 14 9.71 -11.06 -10.11
N GLY A 15 8.52 -11.39 -9.62
CA GLY A 15 8.26 -12.66 -8.93
C GLY A 15 9.02 -12.84 -7.60
N LYS A 16 9.49 -11.75 -6.97
CA LYS A 16 10.24 -11.86 -5.72
C LYS A 16 9.32 -12.22 -4.55
N SER A 17 9.84 -13.05 -3.64
CA SER A 17 9.13 -13.35 -2.40
C SER A 17 9.07 -12.13 -1.48
N LEU A 18 8.02 -12.03 -0.67
CA LEU A 18 7.86 -10.95 0.32
C LEU A 18 9.05 -10.85 1.29
N ARG A 19 9.67 -11.99 1.65
CA ARG A 19 10.88 -12.00 2.51
C ARG A 19 12.08 -11.35 1.83
N ARG A 20 12.29 -11.64 0.53
CA ARG A 20 13.38 -11.04 -0.24
C ARG A 20 13.18 -9.54 -0.38
N ILE A 21 11.95 -9.11 -0.67
CA ILE A 21 11.61 -7.70 -0.76
C ILE A 21 11.85 -6.99 0.58
N ALA A 22 11.45 -7.58 1.71
CA ALA A 22 11.70 -7.03 3.04
C ALA A 22 13.20 -6.83 3.34
N GLN A 23 14.04 -7.81 2.97
CA GLN A 23 15.50 -7.70 3.13
C GLN A 23 16.11 -6.60 2.25
N GLU A 24 15.72 -6.52 0.97
CA GLU A 24 16.27 -5.55 0.02
C GLU A 24 15.81 -4.12 0.29
N THR A 25 14.56 -3.94 0.75
CA THR A 25 13.97 -2.61 0.99
C THR A 25 14.14 -2.11 2.42
N GLY A 26 14.54 -2.97 3.35
CA GLY A 26 14.62 -2.64 4.78
C GLY A 26 13.26 -2.52 5.48
N PHE A 27 12.14 -2.75 4.80
CA PHE A 27 10.83 -2.77 5.42
C PHE A 27 10.60 -4.06 6.20
N ASN A 28 9.79 -3.96 7.27
CA ASN A 28 9.32 -5.16 7.93
C ASN A 28 8.39 -5.97 7.01
N PHE A 29 8.35 -7.28 7.23
CA PHE A 29 7.55 -8.20 6.44
C PHE A 29 6.07 -7.80 6.36
N ARG A 30 5.49 -7.35 7.48
CA ARG A 30 4.08 -6.96 7.56
C ARG A 30 3.74 -5.77 6.67
N THR A 31 4.65 -4.82 6.52
CA THR A 31 4.50 -3.65 5.65
C THR A 31 4.55 -4.06 4.19
N VAL A 32 5.50 -4.94 3.84
CA VAL A 32 5.60 -5.51 2.49
C VAL A 32 4.31 -6.26 2.13
N GLN A 33 3.85 -7.15 3.02
CA GLN A 33 2.59 -7.90 2.83
C GLN A 33 1.40 -6.96 2.63
N LYS A 34 1.23 -5.99 3.54
CA LYS A 34 0.15 -4.99 3.44
C LYS A 34 0.16 -4.27 2.09
N TYR A 35 1.33 -3.90 1.59
CA TYR A 35 1.44 -3.15 0.33
C TYR A 35 1.21 -4.01 -0.90
N VAL A 36 1.59 -5.29 -0.88
CA VAL A 36 1.26 -6.23 -1.95
C VAL A 36 -0.25 -6.50 -2.00
N GLU A 37 -0.91 -6.68 -0.85
CA GLU A 37 -2.34 -6.99 -0.75
C GLU A 37 -3.26 -5.76 -0.94
N MET A 38 -2.73 -4.54 -0.85
CA MET A 38 -3.54 -3.32 -0.92
C MET A 38 -4.04 -3.05 -2.34
N GLU A 39 -5.33 -3.25 -2.63
CA GLU A 39 -5.90 -3.04 -3.96
C GLU A 39 -6.05 -1.57 -4.35
N ASP A 40 -6.40 -0.70 -3.40
CA ASP A 40 -6.65 0.72 -3.65
C ASP A 40 -5.79 1.62 -2.74
N PHE A 41 -4.91 2.42 -3.35
CA PHE A 41 -3.97 3.30 -2.65
C PHE A 41 -4.57 4.64 -2.27
N ASN A 42 -5.81 4.93 -2.67
CA ASN A 42 -6.47 6.22 -2.43
C ASN A 42 -7.06 6.32 -1.00
N VAL A 43 -6.25 6.03 0.02
CA VAL A 43 -6.67 5.96 1.44
C VAL A 43 -7.10 7.33 2.01
N ARG A 44 -6.81 8.44 1.31
CA ARG A 44 -7.08 9.80 1.81
C ARG A 44 -8.43 10.42 1.41
N LYS A 45 -9.21 9.85 0.49
CA LYS A 45 -10.47 10.49 0.07
C LYS A 45 -11.71 10.12 0.88
N LYS A 46 -11.80 8.90 1.45
CA LYS A 46 -13.05 8.46 2.11
C LYS A 46 -13.33 9.16 3.45
N LYS A 47 -12.31 9.52 4.23
CA LYS A 47 -12.53 10.15 5.55
C LYS A 47 -12.93 11.63 5.47
N LEU A 48 -12.50 12.34 4.41
CA LEU A 48 -12.86 13.75 4.21
C LEU A 48 -14.25 13.92 3.57
N LEU A 49 -14.64 13.02 2.67
CA LEU A 49 -15.97 13.03 2.06
C LEU A 49 -17.07 12.60 3.05
N SER A 50 -16.77 11.71 4.00
CA SER A 50 -17.74 11.33 5.03
C SER A 50 -18.03 12.49 5.98
N THR A 51 -17.01 13.23 6.43
CA THR A 51 -17.17 14.32 7.40
C THR A 51 -17.80 15.58 6.79
N SER A 52 -17.59 15.87 5.50
CA SER A 52 -18.26 17.01 4.87
C SER A 52 -19.76 16.77 4.63
N TYR A 53 -20.18 15.51 4.39
CA TYR A 53 -21.58 15.18 4.10
C TYR A 53 -22.47 15.20 5.35
N VAL A 54 -21.94 14.88 6.53
CA VAL A 54 -22.70 14.93 7.80
C VAL A 54 -22.91 16.34 8.34
N ASN A 55 -22.09 17.32 7.93
CA ASN A 55 -22.21 18.71 8.35
C ASN A 55 -23.00 19.59 7.35
N ALA A 56 -23.54 18.99 6.29
CA ALA A 56 -24.29 19.66 5.23
C ALA A 56 -25.78 19.28 5.20
N LEU A 57 -26.27 18.58 6.23
CA LEU A 57 -27.68 18.25 6.51
C LEU A 57 -28.07 18.83 7.86
#